data_AF-A0A1X7U5W6-F1
#
_entry.id   AF-A0A1X7U5W6-F1
#
_cell.length_a   1.000
_cell.length_b   1.000
_cell.length_c   1.000
_cell.angle_alpha   90.00
_cell.angle_beta   90.00
_cell.angle_gamma   90.00
#
_symmetry.space_group_name_H-M   'P 1'
#
loop_
_entity.id
_entity.type
_entity.pdbx_description
1 polymer ?
#
loop_
_entity_poly.entity_id
_entity_poly.type
_entity_poly.pdbx_seq_one_letter_code
_entity_poly.pdbx_strand_id
1 'polypeptide(L)'
;MWGKLHKSTAFDQYQSIHSSKSGLILRKSGIFISSEDGLLAASPDGILHNNENKCGLLEIKCPYSCRNLTLLEACNQVKAFYCEVVNNEIHLKKSHDYYYQ
;
A
#
# COMPACT_ATOMS: atom_id res chain seq x y z
N MET A 1 -5.46 0.59 18.38
CA MET A 1 -6.34 0.44 17.20
C MET A 1 -5.70 -0.51 16.21
N TRP A 2 -6.48 -1.42 15.61
CA TRP A 2 -6.03 -2.55 14.79
C TRP A 2 -5.02 -2.19 13.70
N GLY A 3 -5.33 -1.20 12.85
CA GLY A 3 -4.47 -0.86 11.70
C GLY A 3 -3.07 -0.39 12.12
N LYS A 4 -2.96 0.42 13.18
CA LYS A 4 -1.66 0.89 13.69
C LYS A 4 -0.78 -0.26 14.18
N LEU A 5 -1.38 -1.30 14.77
CA LEU A 5 -0.66 -2.44 15.33
C LEU A 5 -0.08 -3.35 14.23
N HIS A 6 -0.81 -3.53 13.12
CA HIS A 6 -0.44 -4.50 12.08
C HIS A 6 0.33 -3.89 10.91
N LYS A 7 0.35 -2.55 10.82
CA LYS A 7 1.04 -1.82 9.75
C LYS A 7 2.54 -2.14 9.70
N SER A 8 3.22 -2.23 10.84
CA SER A 8 4.65 -2.59 10.88
C SER A 8 4.89 -4.01 10.35
N THR A 9 4.07 -4.98 10.77
CA THR A 9 4.17 -6.35 10.28
C THR A 9 3.95 -6.43 8.77
N ALA A 10 2.97 -5.71 8.22
CA ALA A 10 2.72 -5.65 6.79
C ALA A 10 3.90 -5.02 6.02
N PHE A 11 4.50 -3.95 6.58
CA PHE A 11 5.70 -3.31 6.02
C PHE A 11 6.88 -4.30 5.96
N ASP A 12 7.18 -4.97 7.06
CA ASP A 12 8.32 -5.90 7.17
C ASP A 12 8.14 -7.10 6.23
N GLN A 13 6.91 -7.63 6.12
CA GLN A 13 6.59 -8.70 5.18
C GLN A 13 6.78 -8.25 3.72
N TYR A 14 6.27 -7.07 3.36
CA TYR A 14 6.45 -6.53 2.02
C TYR A 14 7.94 -6.38 1.69
N GLN A 15 8.73 -5.83 2.62
CA GLN A 15 10.17 -5.65 2.48
C GLN A 15 10.87 -7.00 2.27
N SER A 16 10.59 -8.01 3.09
CA SER A 16 11.22 -9.33 3.00
C SER A 16 10.98 -10.00 1.64
N ILE A 17 9.75 -9.92 1.13
CA ILE A 17 9.36 -10.51 -0.17
C ILE A 17 10.08 -9.81 -1.33
N HIS A 18 10.19 -8.48 -1.31
CA HIS A 18 10.67 -7.71 -2.46
C HIS A 18 12.17 -7.46 -2.47
N SER A 19 12.81 -7.27 -1.31
CA SER A 19 14.27 -7.11 -1.21
C SER A 19 15.01 -8.29 -1.85
N SER A 20 14.47 -9.49 -1.70
CA SER A 20 15.08 -10.74 -2.19
C SER A 20 14.92 -10.94 -3.71
N LYS A 21 13.91 -10.33 -4.33
CA LYS A 21 13.49 -10.64 -5.71
C LYS A 21 13.81 -9.55 -6.74
N SER A 22 13.92 -8.30 -6.31
CA SER A 22 13.84 -7.15 -7.22
C SER A 22 14.92 -6.09 -7.03
N GLY A 23 15.77 -6.23 -5.99
CA GLY A 23 16.68 -5.16 -5.60
C GLY A 23 15.97 -3.87 -5.16
N LEU A 24 14.66 -3.93 -4.90
CA LEU A 24 13.89 -2.81 -4.36
C LEU A 24 14.31 -2.55 -2.91
N ILE A 25 14.72 -1.30 -2.65
CA ILE A 25 15.01 -0.79 -1.32
C ILE A 25 13.78 -0.05 -0.83
N LEU A 26 13.10 -0.62 0.17
CA LEU A 26 12.00 0.04 0.86
C LEU A 26 12.51 0.82 2.08
N ARG A 27 12.15 2.10 2.18
CA ARG A 27 12.46 2.98 3.30
C ARG A 27 11.19 3.49 3.96
N LYS A 28 11.22 3.67 5.29
CA LYS A 28 10.17 4.39 6.00
C LYS A 28 10.17 5.86 5.56
N SER A 29 8.97 6.43 5.44
CA SER A 29 8.78 7.82 5.05
C SER A 29 8.60 8.71 6.28
N GLY A 30 9.00 9.98 6.14
CA GLY A 30 8.54 11.08 6.98
C GLY A 30 7.44 11.87 6.27
N ILE A 31 7.40 13.18 6.53
CA ILE A 31 6.55 14.12 5.79
C ILE A 31 7.31 14.72 4.61
N PHE A 32 6.64 14.81 3.46
CA PHE A 32 7.12 15.40 2.23
C PHE A 32 6.24 16.61 1.91
N ILE A 33 6.83 17.81 1.92
CA ILE A 33 6.14 19.05 1.56
C ILE A 33 6.34 19.30 0.07
N SER A 34 5.28 19.67 -0.64
CA SER A 34 5.38 20.02 -2.05
C SER A 34 6.23 21.28 -2.22
N SER A 35 7.23 21.19 -3.10
CA SER A 35 8.11 22.32 -3.45
C SER A 35 7.41 23.37 -4.31
N GLU A 36 6.33 22.97 -5.00
CA GLU A 36 5.54 23.85 -5.87
C GLU A 36 4.40 24.53 -5.09
N ASP A 37 3.85 23.84 -4.08
CA ASP A 37 2.79 24.33 -3.21
C ASP A 37 3.11 23.98 -1.76
N GLY A 38 3.69 24.94 -1.02
CA GLY A 38 4.10 24.76 0.37
C GLY A 38 2.94 24.47 1.35
N LEU A 39 1.69 24.48 0.89
CA LEU A 39 0.51 24.11 1.69
C LEU A 39 0.17 22.62 1.60
N LEU A 40 0.71 21.90 0.60
CA LEU A 40 0.47 20.48 0.41
C LEU A 40 1.61 19.64 0.97
N ALA A 41 1.26 18.58 1.68
CA ALA A 41 2.22 17.59 2.15
C ALA A 41 1.63 16.18 2.12
N ALA A 42 2.49 15.18 1.95
CA ALA A 42 2.16 13.77 2.00
C ALA A 42 3.08 13.02 2.97
N SER A 43 2.56 11.96 3.58
CA SER A 43 3.34 11.07 4.45
C SER A 43 3.00 9.63 4.08
N PRO A 44 3.52 9.13 2.94
CA PRO A 44 3.30 7.74 2.54
C PRO A 44 3.84 6.78 3.60
N ASP A 45 3.48 5.51 3.53
CA ASP A 45 3.93 4.52 4.51
C ASP A 45 5.38 4.07 4.25
N GLY A 46 5.79 4.12 2.99
CA GLY A 46 7.15 3.90 2.60
C GLY A 46 7.46 4.41 1.19
N ILE A 47 8.75 4.49 0.91
CA ILE A 47 9.29 4.89 -0.38
C ILE A 47 10.13 3.74 -0.92
N LEU A 48 9.84 3.35 -2.15
CA LEU A 48 10.58 2.33 -2.87
C LEU A 48 11.57 2.99 -3.80
N HIS A 49 12.80 2.48 -3.81
CA HIS A 49 13.82 2.82 -4.80
C HIS A 49 14.34 1.54 -5.43
N ASN A 50 14.56 1.54 -6.75
CA ASN A 50 15.29 0.47 -7.41
C ASN A 50 16.66 0.96 -7.91
N ASN A 51 17.46 0.02 -8.43
CA ASN A 51 18.79 0.30 -8.98
C ASN A 51 18.75 1.12 -10.29
N GLU A 52 17.58 1.31 -10.89
CA GLU A 52 17.36 2.09 -12.12
C GLU A 52 16.87 3.52 -11.82
N ASN A 53 17.02 4.00 -10.57
CA ASN A 53 16.51 5.30 -10.11
C ASN A 53 15.00 5.51 -10.26
N LYS A 54 14.20 4.45 -10.38
CA LYS A 54 12.75 4.53 -10.30
C LYS A 54 12.32 4.60 -8.85
N CYS A 55 11.39 5.49 -8.56
CA CYS A 55 10.79 5.69 -7.26
C CYS A 55 9.34 5.21 -7.26
N GLY A 56 8.91 4.57 -6.17
CA GLY A 56 7.52 4.21 -5.93
C GLY A 56 7.10 4.59 -4.51
N LEU A 57 5.80 4.63 -4.27
CA LEU A 57 5.22 4.84 -2.94
C LEU A 57 4.56 3.55 -2.46
N LEU A 58 4.63 3.33 -1.14
CA LEU A 58 3.91 2.27 -0.46
C LEU A 58 2.85 2.90 0.44
N GLU A 59 1.60 2.45 0.31
CA GLU A 59 0.48 2.78 1.18
C GLU A 59 -0.12 1.47 1.71
N ILE A 60 -0.21 1.31 3.03
CA ILE A 60 -0.59 0.06 3.69
C ILE A 60 -1.97 0.22 4.32
N LYS A 61 -2.90 -0.63 3.87
CA LYS A 61 -4.22 -0.76 4.50
C LYS A 61 -4.34 -2.09 5.25
N CYS A 62 -4.76 -2.02 6.51
CA CYS A 62 -5.03 -3.19 7.35
C CYS A 62 -6.50 -3.18 7.84
N PRO A 63 -7.49 -3.52 7.01
CA PRO A 63 -8.90 -3.53 7.41
C PRO A 63 -9.18 -4.60 8.48
N TYR A 64 -9.73 -4.19 9.62
CA TYR A 64 -10.19 -5.13 10.64
C TYR A 64 -11.30 -6.06 10.13
N SER A 65 -12.16 -5.55 9.24
CA SER A 65 -13.26 -6.29 8.62
C SER A 65 -12.78 -7.47 7.76
N CYS A 66 -11.56 -7.43 7.22
CA CYS A 66 -11.03 -8.48 6.34
C CYS A 66 -9.95 -9.33 7.01
N ARG A 67 -9.73 -9.20 8.32
CA ARG A 67 -8.58 -9.80 9.04
C ARG A 67 -8.44 -11.32 8.93
N ASN A 68 -9.54 -12.02 8.67
CA ASN A 68 -9.59 -13.48 8.56
C ASN A 68 -9.87 -13.94 7.11
N LEU A 69 -9.78 -13.01 6.15
CA LEU A 69 -10.06 -13.28 4.75
C LEU A 69 -8.74 -13.24 3.95
N THR A 70 -8.64 -14.10 2.95
CA THR A 70 -7.68 -13.93 1.87
C THR A 70 -8.01 -12.69 1.02
N LEU A 71 -7.07 -12.20 0.22
CA LEU A 71 -7.33 -11.08 -0.69
C LEU A 71 -8.49 -11.38 -1.66
N LEU A 72 -8.56 -12.62 -2.17
CA LEU A 72 -9.60 -13.05 -3.09
C LEU A 72 -10.98 -13.09 -2.40
N GLU A 73 -11.05 -13.65 -1.20
CA GLU A 73 -12.28 -13.63 -0.41
C GLU A 73 -12.71 -12.20 -0.06
N ALA A 74 -11.77 -11.33 0.30
CA ALA A 74 -12.07 -9.93 0.58
C ALA A 74 -12.63 -9.20 -0.66
N CYS A 75 -12.06 -9.43 -1.84
CA CYS A 75 -12.58 -8.86 -3.10
C CYS A 75 -14.03 -9.29 -3.37
N ASN A 76 -14.39 -10.54 -3.06
CA ASN A 76 -15.69 -11.12 -3.36
C ASN A 76 -16.75 -10.86 -2.27
N GLN A 77 -16.36 -10.88 -1.01
CA GLN A 77 -17.29 -10.86 0.13
C GLN A 77 -17.45 -9.46 0.72
N VAL A 78 -16.45 -8.59 0.60
CA VAL A 78 -16.45 -7.26 1.22
C VAL A 78 -16.72 -6.20 0.16
N LYS A 79 -17.98 -5.74 0.10
CA LYS A 79 -18.44 -4.75 -0.89
C LYS A 79 -17.57 -3.49 -0.95
N ALA A 80 -17.15 -2.99 0.20
CA ALA A 80 -16.31 -1.80 0.36
C ALA A 80 -14.80 -2.11 0.37
N PHE A 81 -14.37 -3.25 -0.17
CA PHE A 81 -12.95 -3.56 -0.31
C PHE A 81 -12.33 -2.76 -1.45
N TYR A 82 -11.08 -2.38 -1.26
CA TYR A 82 -10.33 -1.47 -2.15
C TYR A 82 -9.93 -2.12 -3.47
N CYS A 83 -9.88 -3.45 -3.52
CA CYS A 83 -9.49 -4.20 -4.70
C CYS A 83 -10.66 -4.98 -5.30
N GLU A 84 -10.53 -5.31 -6.58
CA GLU A 84 -11.42 -6.14 -7.37
C GLU A 84 -10.63 -7.18 -8.16
N VAL A 85 -11.33 -8.22 -8.63
CA VAL A 85 -10.78 -9.20 -9.54
C VAL A 85 -11.17 -8.82 -10.96
N VAL A 86 -10.19 -8.57 -11.83
CA VAL A 86 -10.39 -8.32 -13.26
C VAL A 86 -9.51 -9.32 -14.02
N ASN A 87 -10.09 -10.09 -14.94
CA ASN A 87 -9.36 -11.10 -15.71
C ASN A 87 -8.52 -12.08 -14.85
N ASN A 88 -9.07 -12.51 -13.72
CA ASN A 88 -8.41 -13.38 -12.73
C ASN A 88 -7.20 -12.77 -12.00
N GLU A 89 -6.96 -11.46 -12.15
CA GLU A 89 -5.94 -10.72 -11.43
C GLU A 89 -6.56 -9.74 -10.44
N ILE A 90 -5.85 -9.46 -9.34
CA ILE A 90 -6.31 -8.52 -8.31
C ILE A 90 -5.80 -7.12 -8.67
N HIS A 91 -6.73 -6.18 -8.84
CA HIS A 91 -6.45 -4.78 -9.13
C HIS A 91 -7.07 -3.85 -8.09
N LEU A 92 -6.43 -2.70 -7.89
CA LEU A 92 -7.03 -1.63 -7.09
C LEU A 92 -8.22 -1.02 -7.86
N LYS A 93 -9.39 -0.93 -7.21
CA LYS A 93 -10.59 -0.34 -7.79
C LYS A 93 -10.38 1.15 -8.01
N LYS A 94 -10.40 1.59 -9.28
CA LYS A 94 -10.28 3.00 -9.65
C LYS A 94 -11.50 3.84 -9.23
N SER A 95 -12.64 3.19 -9.03
CA SER A 95 -13.89 3.83 -8.59
C SER A 95 -14.03 3.94 -7.07
N HIS A 96 -13.06 3.45 -6.30
CA HIS A 96 -13.15 3.46 -4.84
C HIS A 96 -12.74 4.83 -4.28
N ASP A 97 -13.43 5.33 -3.25
CA ASP A 97 -13.16 6.66 -2.66
C ASP A 97 -11.69 6.84 -2.22
N TYR A 98 -11.11 5.78 -1.65
CA TYR A 98 -9.68 5.72 -1.28
C TYR A 98 -8.69 5.49 -2.43
N TYR A 99 -9.09 5.52 -3.70
CA TYR A 99 -8.18 5.29 -4.83
C TYR A 99 -7.09 6.36 -4.94
N TYR A 100 -7.42 7.62 -4.63
CA TYR A 100 -6.52 8.76 -4.73
C TYR A 100 -5.80 9.08 -3.41
N GLN A 101 -5.82 8.16 -2.45
CA GLN A 101 -5.32 8.39 -1.10
C GLN A 101 -3.89 7.89 -0.91
#